data_AF-A0A7W9AFI4-F1
#
_entry.id   AF-A0A7W9AFI4-F1
#
_cell.length_a   1.000
_cell.length_b   1.000
_cell.length_c   1.000
_cell.angle_alpha   90.00
_cell.angle_beta   90.00
_cell.angle_gamma   90.00
#
_symmetry.space_group_name_H-M   'P 1'
#
loop_
_entity.id
_entity.type
_entity.pdbx_description
1 polymer ?
#
loop_
_entity_poly.entity_id
_entity_poly.type
_entity_poly.pdbx_seq_one_letter_code
_entity_poly.pdbx_strand_id
1 'polypeptide(L)' 'MNIPALIAAIVLPPLGAFLIRGMGRDFFIAIGLTMLFFLPGMLFSLFIVCGGSTDRPAAAIARRWRAIRPVRA' A
#
# COMPACT_ATOMS: atom_id res chain seq x y z
N MET A 1 -5.57 32.14 7.00
CA MET A 1 -5.58 30.68 6.78
C MET A 1 -4.24 30.30 6.17
N ASN A 2 -3.49 29.37 6.78
CA ASN A 2 -2.10 29.08 6.38
C ASN A 2 -2.05 27.91 5.38
N ILE A 3 -2.10 28.24 4.09
CA ILE A 3 -2.09 27.29 2.95
C ILE A 3 -0.87 26.34 2.96
N PRO A 4 0.37 26.75 3.31
CA PRO A 4 1.52 25.84 3.32
C PRO A 4 1.39 24.70 4.35
N ALA A 5 0.77 24.99 5.50
CA ALA A 5 0.60 24.02 6.57
C ALA A 5 -0.46 22.96 6.22
N LEU A 6 -1.45 23.33 5.39
CA LEU A 6 -2.43 22.41 4.85
C LEU A 6 -1.80 21.44 3.84
N ILE A 7 -0.93 21.93 2.96
CA ILE A 7 -0.20 21.10 1.99
C ILE A 7 0.73 20.11 2.71
N ALA A 8 1.45 20.58 3.73
CA ALA A 8 2.29 19.71 4.56
C ALA A 8 1.48 18.65 5.32
N ALA A 9 0.28 18.98 5.81
CA ALA A 9 -0.61 18.03 6.49
C ALA A 9 -1.17 16.93 5.57
N ILE A 10 -1.27 17.17 4.26
CA ILE A 10 -1.77 16.18 3.29
C ILE A 10 -0.67 15.20 2.88
N VAL A 11 0.56 15.68 2.65
CA VAL A 11 1.68 14.85 2.20
C VAL A 11 2.35 14.12 3.38
N LEU A 12 2.48 14.78 4.53
CA LEU A 12 3.03 14.20 5.75
C LEU A 12 2.25 14.73 6.98
N PRO A 13 1.08 14.14 7.30
CA PRO A 13 0.23 14.56 8.41
C PRO A 13 0.97 14.85 9.73
N PRO A 14 1.95 14.02 10.18
CA PRO A 14 2.67 14.31 11.42
C PRO A 14 3.55 15.57 11.33
N LEU A 15 4.09 15.92 10.16
CA LEU A 15 4.90 17.13 10.00
C LEU A 15 4.04 18.40 10.04
N GLY A 16 2.85 18.36 9.43
CA GLY A 16 1.88 19.45 9.50
C GLY A 16 1.35 19.68 10.92
N ALA A 17 1.05 18.61 11.66
CA ALA A 17 0.65 18.69 13.07
C ALA A 17 1.78 19.22 13.97
N PHE A 18 3.01 18.77 13.74
CA PHE A 18 4.20 19.23 14.47
C PHE A 18 4.47 20.73 14.26
N LEU A 19 4.34 21.23 13.03
CA LEU A 19 4.60 22.64 12.70
C LEU A 19 3.53 23.60 13.24
N ILE A 20 2.27 23.16 13.42
CA ILE A 20 1.17 24.01 13.90
C ILE A 20 0.96 23.88 15.41
N ARG A 21 1.02 22.66 15.96
CA ARG A 21 0.65 22.37 17.36
C ARG A 21 1.82 21.88 18.23
N GLY A 22 3.02 21.69 17.67
CA GLY A 22 4.18 21.17 18.39
C GLY A 22 4.11 19.67 18.70
N MET A 23 4.92 19.20 19.67
CA MET A 23 4.91 17.83 20.23
C MET A 23 3.70 17.57 21.15
N GLY A 24 2.51 17.93 20.67
CA GLY A 24 1.25 17.74 21.40
C GLY A 24 0.61 16.37 21.14
N ARG A 25 -0.53 16.14 21.80
CA ARG A 25 -1.37 14.95 21.61
C ARG A 25 -1.78 14.73 20.15
N ASP A 26 -1.97 15.81 19.39
CA ASP A 26 -2.32 15.76 17.97
C ASP A 26 -1.21 15.18 17.09
N PHE A 27 0.06 15.38 17.45
CA PHE A 27 1.21 14.78 16.76
C PHE A 27 1.22 13.26 16.93
N PHE A 28 0.98 12.77 18.15
CA PHE A 28 0.88 11.34 18.43
C PHE A 28 -0.34 10.69 17.77
N ILE A 29 -1.48 11.40 17.72
CA ILE A 29 -2.67 10.93 16.98
C ILE A 29 -2.35 10.83 15.47
N ALA A 30 -1.70 11.83 14.89
CA ALA A 30 -1.30 11.80 13.49
C ALA A 30 -0.32 10.65 13.19
N ILE A 31 0.70 10.43 14.03
CA ILE A 31 1.62 9.29 13.92
C ILE A 31 0.87 7.96 14.01
N GLY A 32 0.00 7.81 15.02
CA GLY A 32 -0.79 6.60 15.23
C GLY A 32 -1.68 6.30 14.03
N LEU A 33 -2.35 7.31 13.47
CA LEU A 33 -3.20 7.14 12.30
C LEU A 33 -2.38 6.77 11.06
N THR A 34 -1.21 7.40 10.88
CA THR A 34 -0.31 7.08 9.75
C THR A 34 0.21 5.65 9.85
N MET A 35 0.65 5.21 11.03
CA MET A 35 1.07 3.83 11.26
C MET A 35 -0.09 2.84 11.12
N LEU A 36 -1.28 3.16 11.64
CA LEU A 36 -2.42 2.25 11.61
C LEU A 36 -2.91 1.94 10.20
N PHE A 37 -2.75 2.84 9.23
CA PHE A 37 -3.12 2.58 7.83
C PHE A 37 -1.94 2.13 6.95
N PHE A 38 -0.71 2.57 7.24
CA PHE A 38 0.47 2.21 6.47
C PHE A 38 0.98 0.81 6.78
N LEU A 39 1.08 0.46 8.07
CA LEU A 39 1.59 -0.83 8.52
C LEU A 39 0.75 -2.03 8.03
N PRO A 40 -0.61 -2.02 8.10
CA PRO A 40 -1.39 -3.14 7.57
C PRO A 40 -1.30 -3.25 6.05
N GLY A 41 -1.22 -2.13 5.31
CA GLY A 41 -1.04 -2.16 3.85
C GLY A 41 0.31 -2.78 3.45
N MET A 42 1.38 -2.41 4.18
CA MET A 42 2.71 -2.99 3.99
C MET A 42 2.74 -4.48 4.36
N LEU A 43 2.18 -4.86 5.51
CA LEU A 43 2.09 -6.25 5.95
C LEU A 43 1.24 -7.10 5.00
N PHE A 44 0.12 -6.57 4.50
CA PHE A 44 -0.73 -7.24 3.52
C PHE A 44 0.02 -7.49 2.21
N SER A 45 0.75 -6.49 1.71
CA SER A 45 1.57 -6.64 0.51
C SER A 45 2.67 -7.68 0.71
N LEU A 46 3.34 -7.64 1.87
CA LEU A 46 4.37 -8.60 2.23
C LEU A 46 3.79 -10.02 2.41
N PHE A 47 2.60 -10.15 2.98
CA PHE A 47 1.89 -11.41 3.12
C PHE A 47 1.47 -11.99 1.77
N ILE A 48 1.00 -11.18 0.83
CA ILE A 48 0.67 -11.63 -0.54
C ILE A 48 1.93 -12.10 -1.27
N VAL A 49 3.03 -11.34 -1.18
CA VAL A 49 4.29 -11.65 -1.87
C VAL A 49 5.00 -12.85 -1.24
N CYS A 50 5.01 -12.95 0.09
CA CYS A 50 5.74 -13.98 0.82
C CYS A 50 4.89 -15.24 1.06
N GLY A 51 3.58 -15.09 1.23
CA GLY A 51 2.60 -16.17 1.39
C GLY A 51 2.11 -16.78 0.08
N GLY A 52 2.35 -16.10 -1.05
CA GLY A 52 2.09 -16.65 -2.37
C GLY A 52 3.14 -17.68 -2.77
N SER A 53 2.96 -18.95 -2.41
CA SER A 53 3.49 -20.03 -3.25
C SER A 53 2.97 -19.78 -4.65
N THR A 54 3.85 -19.68 -5.64
CA THR A 54 3.53 -19.45 -7.06
C THR A 54 2.41 -20.38 -7.52
N ASP A 55 1.16 -19.95 -7.36
CA ASP A 55 0.11 -20.37 -8.24
C ASP A 55 0.61 -19.92 -9.60
N ARG A 56 0.67 -20.84 -10.54
CA ARG A 56 1.10 -20.56 -11.88
C ARG A 56 -0.13 -20.07 -12.66
N PRO A 57 -0.56 -18.78 -12.62
CA PRO A 57 -1.57 -18.32 -13.56
C PRO A 57 -1.00 -18.50 -14.97
N ALA A 58 0.31 -18.27 -15.15
CA ALA A 58 1.01 -18.53 -16.39
C ALA A 58 0.88 -19.99 -16.88
N ALA A 59 0.94 -21.00 -16.00
CA ALA A 59 0.80 -22.40 -16.42
C ALA A 59 -0.65 -22.85 -16.59
N ALA A 60 -1.61 -22.27 -15.87
CA ALA A 60 -3.03 -22.52 -16.10
C ALA A 60 -3.47 -21.95 -17.47
N ILE A 61 -3.04 -20.72 -17.80
CA ILE A 61 -3.30 -20.10 -19.09
C ILE A 61 -2.53 -20.85 -20.20
N ALA A 62 -1.25 -21.22 -19.97
CA ALA A 62 -0.48 -22.01 -20.93
C ALA A 62 -1.07 -23.40 -21.20
N ARG A 63 -1.68 -24.04 -20.19
CA ARG A 63 -2.43 -25.31 -20.38
C ARG A 63 -3.68 -25.10 -21.22
N ARG A 64 -4.43 -24.01 -21.00
CA ARG A 64 -5.60 -23.67 -21.81
C ARG A 64 -5.23 -23.37 -23.27
N TRP A 65 -4.13 -22.66 -23.51
CA TRP A 65 -3.63 -22.45 -24.88
C TRP A 65 -3.22 -23.74 -25.58
N ARG A 66 -2.63 -24.72 -24.85
CA ARG A 66 -2.34 -26.04 -25.43
C ARG A 66 -3.60 -26.78 -25.91
N ALA A 67 -4.75 -26.59 -25.24
CA ALA A 67 -6.00 -27.21 -25.64
C ALA A 67 -6.66 -26.53 -26.86
N ILE A 68 -6.35 -25.26 -27.13
CA ILE A 68 -6.97 -24.48 -28.22
C ILE A 68 -6.08 -24.43 -29.47
N ARG A 69 -4.82 -24.88 -29.41
CA ARG A 69 -3.96 -24.92 -30.60
C ARG A 69 -4.48 -25.99 -31.58
N PRO A 70 -4.93 -25.63 -32.80
CA PRO A 70 -5.16 -26.61 -33.84
C PRO A 70 -3.79 -27.20 -34.18
N VAL A 71 -3.63 -28.49 -33.92
CA VAL A 71 -2.44 -29.24 -34.32
C VAL A 71 -2.38 -29.15 -35.84
N ARG A 72 -1.28 -28.57 -36.34
CA ARG A 72 -0.95 -28.51 -37.77
C ARG A 72 -1.12 -29.90 -38.39
N ALA A 73 -2.01 -30.00 -39.36
CA ALA A 73 -2.01 -30.98 -40.43
C ALA A 73 -2.74 -30.35 -41.62
#